data_AF-T1BCQ6-F1
#
_entry.id   AF-T1BCQ6-F1
#
_cell.length_a   1.000
_cell.length_b   1.000
_cell.length_c   1.000
_cell.angle_alpha   90.00
_cell.angle_beta   90.00
_cell.angle_gamma   90.00
#
_symmetry.space_group_name_H-M   'P 1'
#
loop_
_entity.id
_entity.type
_entity.pdbx_description
1 polymer ?
#
loop_
_entity_poly.entity_id
_entity_poly.type
_entity_poly.pdbx_seq_one_letter_code
_entity_poly.pdbx_strand_id
1 'polypeptide(L)'
;MDKQLTLRGTWGQGFRAPAIGELYGSPARFDATLQDPCSAPIANPTTAANCAALGVPTSYSQTNPQISVTTGGNRLLQPEKARTLTWGGIYSPDWAVDTGWAQRLDITADYYRITVRNAIQALDAQTQLDDCVASGNAGSIFCQGIARNS
;
A
#
# COMPACT_ATOMS: atom_id res chain seq x y z
N MET A 1 35.11 -34.68 -2.03
CA MET A 1 34.83 -33.25 -1.77
C MET A 1 33.41 -33.19 -1.25
N ASP A 2 33.27 -33.24 0.07
CA ASP A 2 31.96 -33.30 0.72
C ASP A 2 31.30 -31.92 0.69
N LYS A 3 30.08 -31.87 0.15
CA LYS A 3 29.34 -30.62 -0.10
C LYS A 3 28.57 -30.24 1.16
N GLN A 4 29.29 -29.74 2.16
CA GLN A 4 28.68 -29.28 3.42
C GLN A 4 27.95 -27.93 3.28
N LEU A 5 28.21 -27.16 2.21
CA LEU A 5 27.58 -25.85 2.00
C LEU A 5 26.97 -25.78 0.60
N THR A 6 25.67 -25.48 0.55
CA THR A 6 24.95 -25.18 -0.68
C THR A 6 24.43 -23.76 -0.63
N LEU A 7 24.82 -22.93 -1.60
CA LEU A 7 24.30 -21.57 -1.74
C LEU A 7 23.25 -21.52 -2.84
N ARG A 8 22.17 -20.77 -2.60
CA ARG A 8 21.06 -20.58 -3.54
C ARG A 8 20.83 -19.08 -3.72
N GLY A 9 20.69 -18.64 -4.95
CA GLY A 9 20.35 -17.26 -5.26
C GLY A 9 19.41 -17.21 -6.44
N THR A 10 18.34 -16.42 -6.34
CA THR A 10 17.47 -16.16 -7.48
C THR A 10 17.24 -14.67 -7.62
N TRP A 11 17.26 -14.21 -8.86
CA TRP A 11 16.83 -12.86 -9.21
C TRP A 11 15.87 -12.97 -10.38
N GLY A 12 14.74 -12.30 -10.26
CA GLY A 12 13.68 -12.37 -11.26
C GLY A 12 12.87 -11.09 -11.32
N GLN A 13 12.25 -10.89 -12.48
CA GLN A 13 11.24 -9.86 -12.69
C GLN A 13 9.95 -10.52 -13.12
N GLY A 14 8.85 -10.04 -12.57
CA GLY A 14 7.49 -10.43 -12.95
C GLY A 14 6.67 -9.18 -13.27
N PHE A 15 5.56 -9.39 -13.98
CA PHE A 15 4.56 -8.35 -14.17
C PHE A 15 3.16 -8.94 -14.08
N ARG A 16 2.19 -8.10 -13.70
CA ARG A 16 0.76 -8.41 -13.72
C ARG A 16 0.07 -7.37 -14.59
N ALA A 17 -0.56 -7.84 -15.67
CA ALA A 17 -1.40 -6.98 -16.48
C ALA A 17 -2.67 -6.59 -15.70
N PRO A 18 -3.19 -5.36 -15.86
CA PRO A 18 -4.46 -4.98 -15.26
C PRO A 18 -5.59 -5.90 -15.76
N ALA A 19 -6.47 -6.31 -14.85
CA ALA A 19 -7.66 -7.07 -15.19
C ALA A 19 -8.71 -6.18 -15.88
N ILE A 20 -9.65 -6.80 -16.61
CA ILE A 20 -10.74 -6.08 -17.30
C ILE A 20 -11.55 -5.21 -16.33
N GLY A 21 -11.83 -5.71 -15.12
CA GLY A 21 -12.54 -4.95 -14.09
C GLY A 21 -11.76 -3.73 -13.58
N GLU A 22 -10.42 -3.81 -13.55
CA GLU A 22 -9.57 -2.69 -13.14
C GLU A 22 -9.49 -1.61 -14.23
N LEU A 23 -9.60 -1.98 -15.51
CA LEU A 23 -9.56 -1.03 -16.64
C LEU A 23 -10.93 -0.45 -17.01
N TYR A 24 -11.97 -1.28 -16.97
CA TYR A 24 -13.29 -1.00 -17.54
C TYR A 24 -14.44 -1.23 -16.56
N GLY A 25 -14.14 -1.52 -15.29
CA GLY A 25 -15.16 -1.65 -14.25
C GLY A 25 -16.08 -0.44 -14.25
N SER A 26 -17.39 -0.69 -14.34
CA SER A 26 -18.37 0.38 -14.21
C SER A 26 -18.26 1.01 -12.83
N PRO A 27 -18.53 2.32 -12.68
CA PRO A 27 -18.52 2.98 -11.38
C PRO A 27 -19.47 2.27 -10.41
N ALA A 28 -18.91 1.77 -9.31
CA ALA A 28 -19.63 1.17 -8.20
C ALA A 28 -19.64 2.18 -7.05
N ARG A 29 -20.83 2.40 -6.49
CA ARG A 29 -21.01 3.24 -5.31
C ARG A 29 -21.18 2.38 -4.06
N PHE A 30 -20.63 2.85 -2.97
CA PHE A 30 -20.88 2.31 -1.64
C PHE A 30 -20.79 3.45 -0.63
N ASP A 31 -21.38 3.27 0.54
CA ASP A 31 -21.34 4.29 1.58
C ASP A 31 -20.29 3.90 2.63
N ALA A 32 -19.25 4.73 2.74
CA ALA A 32 -18.15 4.54 3.67
C ALA A 32 -18.34 5.44 4.89
N THR A 33 -17.91 4.97 6.06
CA THR A 33 -17.81 5.81 7.25
C THR A 33 -16.48 6.55 7.20
N LEU A 34 -16.50 7.85 6.90
CA LEU A 34 -15.32 8.71 6.79
C LEU A 34 -15.31 9.78 7.89
N GLN A 35 -14.12 10.18 8.32
CA GLN A 35 -13.91 11.30 9.23
C GLN A 35 -13.09 12.37 8.53
N ASP A 36 -13.68 13.54 8.30
CA ASP A 36 -13.02 14.69 7.68
C ASP A 36 -12.13 15.40 8.71
N PRO A 37 -10.80 15.45 8.50
CA PRO A 37 -9.89 16.15 9.40
C PRO A 37 -10.19 17.66 9.51
N CYS A 38 -10.96 18.21 8.57
CA CYS A 38 -11.40 19.60 8.61
C CYS A 38 -12.66 19.85 9.45
N SER A 39 -13.32 18.80 9.98
CA SER A 39 -14.49 18.97 10.84
C SER A 39 -14.08 19.57 12.18
N ALA A 40 -14.66 20.73 12.53
CA ALA A 40 -14.41 21.38 13.81
C ALA A 40 -14.95 20.56 15.00
N PRO A 41 -14.30 20.63 16.18
CA PRO A 41 -13.09 21.40 16.48
C PRO A 41 -11.80 20.71 15.98
N ILE A 42 -10.92 21.47 15.35
CA ILE A 42 -9.63 20.98 14.84
C ILE A 42 -8.53 21.23 15.89
N ALA A 43 -7.95 20.16 16.45
CA ALA A 43 -6.92 20.28 17.48
C ALA A 43 -5.52 20.64 16.93
N ASN A 44 -5.19 20.17 15.72
CA ASN A 44 -3.88 20.39 15.11
C ASN A 44 -3.88 21.71 14.31
N PRO A 45 -3.03 22.69 14.66
CA PRO A 45 -3.00 23.99 13.98
C PRO A 45 -2.55 23.89 12.51
N THR A 46 -1.69 22.91 12.17
CA THR A 46 -1.28 22.66 10.78
C THR A 46 -2.46 22.15 9.96
N THR A 47 -3.25 21.23 10.51
CA THR A 47 -4.49 20.76 9.86
C THR A 47 -5.48 21.90 9.66
N ALA A 48 -5.66 22.76 10.67
CA ALA A 48 -6.55 23.91 10.56
C ALA A 48 -6.10 24.89 9.46
N ALA A 49 -4.80 25.18 9.37
CA ALA A 49 -4.23 26.02 8.32
C ALA A 49 -4.42 25.40 6.92
N ASN A 50 -4.20 24.09 6.80
CA ASN A 50 -4.41 23.38 5.53
C ASN A 50 -5.88 23.36 5.11
N CYS A 51 -6.81 23.10 6.05
CA CYS A 51 -8.23 23.16 5.79
C CYS A 51 -8.68 24.55 5.32
N ALA A 52 -8.15 25.61 5.93
CA ALA A 52 -8.37 26.98 5.48
C ALA A 52 -7.80 27.22 4.06
N ALA A 53 -6.60 26.70 3.75
CA ALA A 53 -6.01 26.76 2.41
C ALA A 53 -6.82 25.97 1.36
N LEU A 54 -7.51 24.92 1.78
CA LEU A 54 -8.49 24.18 0.97
C LEU A 54 -9.85 24.89 0.85
N GLY A 55 -10.02 26.07 1.47
CA GLY A 55 -11.24 26.86 1.43
C GLY A 55 -12.35 26.34 2.35
N VAL A 56 -12.04 25.45 3.29
CA VAL A 56 -13.04 24.91 4.23
C VAL A 56 -13.33 25.95 5.33
N PRO A 57 -14.59 26.34 5.56
CA PRO A 57 -14.95 27.26 6.64
C PRO A 57 -14.55 26.73 8.01
N THR A 58 -14.15 27.60 8.94
CA THR A 58 -13.77 27.21 10.31
C THR A 58 -14.95 26.66 11.14
N SER A 59 -16.18 26.94 10.72
CA SER A 59 -17.42 26.41 11.30
C SER A 59 -17.87 25.09 10.67
N TYR A 60 -17.14 24.57 9.68
CA TYR A 60 -17.49 23.30 9.04
C TYR A 60 -17.51 22.17 10.08
N SER A 61 -18.58 21.38 10.06
CA SER A 61 -18.75 20.23 10.91
C SER A 61 -19.37 19.11 10.09
N GLN A 62 -18.72 17.96 10.07
CA GLN A 62 -19.25 16.79 9.39
C GLN A 62 -20.36 16.18 10.25
N THR A 63 -21.62 16.48 9.91
CA THR A 63 -22.78 15.97 10.65
C THR A 63 -23.04 14.49 10.40
N ASN A 64 -22.80 14.02 9.17
CA ASN A 64 -22.98 12.62 8.81
C ASN A 64 -21.64 11.97 8.45
N PRO A 65 -21.19 10.94 9.18
CA PRO A 65 -19.98 10.21 8.85
C PRO A 65 -20.15 9.27 7.65
N GLN A 66 -21.39 8.92 7.26
CA GLN A 66 -21.66 8.05 6.12
C GLN A 66 -21.63 8.86 4.81
N ILE A 67 -20.54 8.71 4.06
CA ILE A 67 -20.25 9.43 2.83
C ILE A 67 -20.28 8.45 1.65
N SER A 68 -20.97 8.83 0.58
CA SER A 68 -21.03 8.01 -0.62
C SER A 68 -19.72 8.12 -1.40
N VAL A 69 -19.08 6.97 -1.60
CA VAL A 69 -17.82 6.83 -2.33
C VAL A 69 -18.09 6.07 -3.62
N THR A 70 -17.54 6.58 -4.73
CA THR A 70 -17.61 5.91 -6.02
C THR A 70 -16.22 5.46 -6.44
N THR A 71 -16.08 4.17 -6.74
CA THR A 71 -14.85 3.57 -7.29
C THR A 71 -15.14 2.93 -8.64
N GLY A 72 -14.16 2.84 -9.53
CA GLY A 72 -14.37 2.32 -10.87
C GLY A 72 -13.06 2.00 -11.60
N GLY A 73 -13.19 1.51 -12.83
CA GLY A 73 -12.06 1.17 -13.67
C GLY A 73 -11.30 2.41 -14.17
N ASN A 74 -9.98 2.25 -14.36
CA ASN A 74 -9.10 3.29 -14.87
C ASN A 74 -8.35 2.79 -16.12
N ARG A 75 -8.69 3.35 -17.29
CA ARG A 75 -8.09 2.98 -18.58
C ARG A 75 -6.61 3.39 -18.73
N LEU A 76 -6.10 4.21 -17.81
CA LEU A 76 -4.72 4.67 -17.81
C LEU A 76 -3.80 3.80 -16.94
N LEU A 77 -4.32 2.71 -16.35
CA LEU A 77 -3.50 1.80 -15.54
C LEU A 77 -2.38 1.17 -16.38
N GLN A 78 -1.19 1.14 -15.80
CA GLN A 78 -0.05 0.43 -16.34
C GLN A 78 0.13 -0.92 -15.64
N PRO A 79 0.80 -1.90 -16.26
CA PRO A 79 1.12 -3.16 -15.61
C PRO A 79 1.92 -2.96 -14.32
N GLU A 80 1.52 -3.70 -13.29
CA GLU A 80 2.27 -3.83 -12.06
C GLU A 80 3.56 -4.62 -12.33
N LYS A 81 4.68 -4.19 -11.75
CA LYS A 81 6.00 -4.84 -11.93
C LYS A 81 6.56 -5.26 -10.58
N ALA A 82 7.00 -6.49 -10.48
CA ALA A 82 7.67 -7.04 -9.31
C ALA A 82 9.12 -7.39 -9.63
N ARG A 83 10.04 -7.02 -8.74
CA ARG A 83 11.43 -7.48 -8.74
C ARG A 83 11.67 -8.29 -7.48
N THR A 84 12.16 -9.51 -7.65
CA THR A 84 12.42 -10.42 -6.55
C THR A 84 13.90 -10.76 -6.55
N LEU A 85 14.54 -10.57 -5.41
CA LEU A 85 15.86 -11.06 -5.09
C LEU A 85 15.74 -12.02 -3.92
N THR A 86 16.28 -13.22 -4.05
CA THR A 86 16.45 -14.15 -2.93
C THR A 86 17.89 -14.62 -2.87
N TRP A 87 18.38 -14.82 -1.65
CA TRP A 87 19.67 -15.41 -1.39
C TRP A 87 19.54 -16.26 -0.14
N GLY A 88 20.00 -17.50 -0.19
CA GLY A 88 20.08 -18.35 0.98
C GLY A 88 21.17 -19.38 0.89
N GLY A 89 21.30 -20.13 1.97
CA GLY A 89 22.30 -21.17 2.13
C GLY A 89 21.78 -22.32 2.98
N ILE A 90 22.30 -23.50 2.71
CA ILE A 90 22.13 -24.71 3.52
C ILE A 90 23.53 -25.13 3.96
N TYR A 91 23.74 -25.24 5.26
CA TYR A 91 24.94 -25.79 5.85
C TYR A 91 24.62 -27.13 6.52
N SER A 92 25.20 -28.20 5.98
CA SER A 92 25.02 -29.60 6.37
C SER A 92 26.38 -30.17 6.78
N PRO A 93 26.85 -29.90 8.01
CA PRO A 93 28.18 -30.34 8.46
C PRO A 93 28.30 -31.85 8.64
N ASP A 94 29.35 -32.44 8.06
CA ASP A 94 29.63 -33.87 8.23
C ASP A 94 30.06 -34.23 9.66
N TRP A 95 30.61 -33.26 10.42
CA TRP A 95 30.99 -33.47 11.83
C TRP A 95 29.78 -33.66 12.76
N ALA A 96 28.58 -33.34 12.30
CA ALA A 96 27.33 -33.46 13.04
C ALA A 96 26.48 -34.67 12.57
N VAL A 97 27.09 -35.60 11.84
CA VAL A 97 26.47 -36.86 11.41
C VAL A 97 26.79 -37.94 12.44
N ASP A 98 25.79 -38.76 12.79
CA ASP A 98 25.93 -39.90 13.72
C ASP A 98 26.60 -39.56 15.06
N THR A 99 26.32 -38.36 15.57
CA THR A 99 26.79 -37.91 16.88
C THR A 99 25.81 -38.33 17.98
N GLY A 100 26.27 -38.43 19.23
CA GLY A 100 25.41 -38.82 20.36
C GLY A 100 24.24 -37.86 20.64
N TRP A 101 24.21 -36.69 20.02
CA TRP A 101 23.17 -35.67 20.16
C TRP A 101 22.34 -35.47 18.88
N ALA A 102 22.81 -35.90 17.70
CA ALA A 102 22.06 -35.83 16.45
C ALA A 102 22.57 -36.81 15.39
N GLN A 103 21.65 -37.38 14.62
CA GLN A 103 21.98 -38.21 13.45
C GLN A 103 22.44 -37.37 12.26
N ARG A 104 21.92 -36.13 12.12
CA ARG A 104 22.29 -35.16 11.10
C ARG A 104 21.85 -33.76 11.52
N LEU A 105 22.64 -32.74 11.19
CA LEU A 105 22.30 -31.33 11.39
C LEU A 105 22.25 -30.61 10.03
N ASP A 106 21.18 -29.86 9.78
CA ASP A 106 21.03 -28.99 8.61
C ASP A 106 20.62 -27.59 9.09
N ILE A 107 21.42 -26.57 8.75
CA ILE A 107 21.15 -25.16 9.06
C ILE A 107 20.79 -24.46 7.77
N THR A 108 19.63 -23.79 7.75
CA THR A 108 19.18 -23.03 6.59
C THR A 108 19.00 -21.56 6.95
N ALA A 109 19.41 -20.68 6.03
CA ALA A 109 19.21 -19.25 6.14
C ALA A 109 18.82 -18.71 4.78
N ASP A 110 17.67 -18.04 4.69
CA ASP A 110 17.16 -17.47 3.44
C ASP A 110 16.77 -16.00 3.67
N TYR A 111 17.19 -15.14 2.75
CA TYR A 111 16.88 -13.72 2.66
C TYR A 111 16.11 -13.47 1.37
N TYR A 112 15.04 -12.67 1.45
CA TYR A 112 14.29 -12.24 0.29
C TYR A 112 14.04 -10.74 0.33
N ARG A 113 14.05 -10.13 -0.85
CA ARG A 113 13.67 -8.74 -1.09
C ARG A 113 12.79 -8.67 -2.32
N ILE A 114 11.54 -8.26 -2.11
CA ILE A 114 10.56 -8.06 -3.18
C ILE A 114 10.29 -6.56 -3.28
N THR A 115 10.33 -6.02 -4.50
CA THR A 115 9.99 -4.62 -4.77
C THR A 115 8.91 -4.59 -5.83
N VAL A 116 7.74 -4.08 -5.45
CA VAL A 116 6.58 -3.90 -6.33
C VAL A 116 6.50 -2.44 -6.77
N ARG A 117 6.16 -2.20 -8.04
CA ARG A 117 5.98 -0.87 -8.63
C ARG A 117 4.68 -0.84 -9.43
N ASN A 118 4.04 0.32 -9.46
CA ASN A 118 2.74 0.53 -10.11
C ASN A 118 1.69 -0.47 -9.59
N ALA A 119 1.62 -0.63 -8.26
CA ALA A 119 0.62 -1.48 -7.64
C ALA A 119 -0.78 -0.99 -8.03
N ILE A 120 -1.60 -1.90 -8.54
CA ILE A 120 -2.97 -1.58 -8.96
C ILE A 120 -3.87 -1.82 -7.75
N GLN A 121 -4.25 -0.74 -7.08
CA GLN A 121 -5.16 -0.78 -5.95
C GLN A 121 -6.00 0.50 -5.94
N ALA A 122 -7.28 0.38 -5.60
CA ALA A 122 -8.11 1.54 -5.31
C ALA A 122 -7.60 2.22 -4.04
N LEU A 123 -7.38 3.53 -4.10
CA LEU A 123 -7.03 4.32 -2.92
C LEU A 123 -8.20 4.28 -1.92
N ASP A 124 -7.90 4.07 -0.65
CA ASP A 124 -8.90 4.19 0.41
C ASP A 124 -9.39 5.66 0.47
N ALA A 125 -10.71 5.84 0.50
CA ALA A 125 -11.33 7.16 0.54
C ALA A 125 -10.92 7.97 1.78
N GLN A 126 -10.69 7.32 2.93
CA GLN A 126 -10.20 8.02 4.12
C GLN A 126 -8.76 8.50 3.89
N THR A 127 -7.88 7.64 3.38
CA THR A 127 -6.50 8.01 3.06
C THR A 127 -6.44 9.14 2.02
N GLN A 128 -7.29 9.08 0.99
CA GLN A 128 -7.38 10.15 0.00
C GLN A 128 -7.77 11.49 0.62
N LEU A 129 -8.76 11.49 1.52
CA LEU A 129 -9.20 12.68 2.24
C LEU A 129 -8.11 13.24 3.14
N ASP A 130 -7.43 12.37 3.88
CA ASP A 130 -6.32 12.74 4.76
C ASP A 130 -5.15 13.33 3.96
N ASP A 131 -4.77 12.71 2.84
CA ASP A 131 -3.69 13.21 1.96
C ASP A 131 -4.07 14.52 1.27
N CYS A 132 -5.35 14.70 0.91
CA CYS A 132 -5.84 15.99 0.43
C CYS A 132 -5.64 17.09 1.48
N VAL A 133 -6.05 16.85 2.73
CA VAL A 133 -5.87 17.81 3.82
C VAL A 133 -4.40 18.00 4.17
N ALA A 134 -3.60 16.94 4.19
CA ALA A 134 -2.16 17.03 4.45
C ALA A 134 -1.43 17.87 3.38
N SER A 135 -1.89 17.81 2.13
CA SER A 135 -1.30 18.60 1.03
C SER A 135 -1.52 20.11 1.14
N GLY A 136 -2.59 20.55 1.83
CA GLY A 136 -2.97 21.95 1.94
C GLY A 136 -3.22 22.65 0.59
N ASN A 137 -3.36 21.90 -0.51
CA ASN A 137 -3.46 22.43 -1.86
C ASN A 137 -4.65 21.79 -2.59
N ALA A 138 -5.66 22.58 -2.93
CA ALA A 138 -6.86 22.12 -3.62
C ALA A 138 -6.58 21.54 -5.02
N GLY A 139 -5.44 21.90 -5.64
CA GLY A 139 -4.97 21.33 -6.90
C GLY A 139 -4.26 19.98 -6.78
N SER A 140 -4.07 19.46 -5.57
CA SER A 140 -3.50 18.13 -5.32
C SER A 140 -4.35 17.05 -5.98
N ILE A 141 -3.71 16.01 -6.51
CA ILE A 141 -4.42 14.87 -7.10
C ILE A 141 -5.32 14.16 -6.08
N PHE A 142 -4.95 14.19 -4.80
CA PHE A 142 -5.74 13.61 -3.72
C PHE A 142 -7.05 14.38 -3.48
N CYS A 143 -7.08 15.69 -3.77
CA CYS A 143 -8.29 16.49 -3.61
C CYS A 143 -9.28 16.34 -4.78
N GLN A 144 -8.88 15.68 -5.87
CA GLN A 144 -9.76 15.49 -7.02
C GLN A 144 -10.95 14.59 -6.66
N GLY A 145 -12.16 15.07 -6.95
CA GLY A 145 -13.40 14.35 -6.66
C GLY A 145 -13.89 14.46 -5.21
N ILE A 146 -13.19 15.20 -4.35
CA ILE A 146 -13.68 15.51 -3.00
C ILE A 146 -14.53 16.78 -3.05
N ALA A 147 -15.80 16.64 -2.68
CA ALA A 147 -16.72 17.75 -2.49
C ALA A 147 -17.24 17.74 -1.06
N ARG A 148 -17.16 18.89 -0.39
CA ARG A 148 -17.76 19.11 0.93
C ARG A 148 -19.02 19.94 0.71
N ASN A 149 -20.19 19.40 1.07
CA ASN A 149 -21.40 20.21 1.08
C ASN A 149 -21.29 21.16 2.29
N SER A 150 -21.18 22.46 1.98
CA SER A 150 -21.29 23.56 2.94
C SER A 150 -22.75 23.81 3.31
#